data_AF-A0A3A6DYL1-F1
#
_entry.id   AF-A0A3A6DYL1-F1
#
_cell.length_a   1.000
_cell.length_b   1.000
_cell.length_c   1.000
_cell.angle_alpha   90.00
_cell.angle_beta   90.00
_cell.angle_gamma   90.00
#
_symmetry.space_group_name_H-M   'P 1'
#
loop_
_entity.id
_entity.type
_entity.pdbx_description
1 polymer ?
#
loop_
_entity_poly.entity_id
_entity_poly.type
_entity_poly.pdbx_seq_one_letter_code
_entity_poly.pdbx_strand_id
1 'polypeptide(L)'
;MKLFKKLAAVMLVAALALTMVGCGAGGTGSAIDLKNEVLNVIEDSYCADHKVATHTTAMDAAAAALIEKAAADEAAKDDDVTVKALLKKQTIDGNYIAIFKPYGQLSTELMQYLYIGEMEDTLDKAIQYIANEGYYNNSDTAVKIGSPVIGEDDSIEIGAATGKIKDKNYLVLLVKKAEA
;
A
#
# COMPACT_ATOMS: atom_id res chain seq x y z
N MET A 1 30.73 -23.14 25.53
CA MET A 1 29.95 -21.89 25.62
C MET A 1 30.46 -20.93 24.55
N LYS A 2 29.51 -20.28 23.83
CA LYS A 2 29.72 -19.19 22.87
C LYS A 2 30.43 -19.67 21.59
N LEU A 3 29.86 -19.51 20.39
CA LEU A 3 29.52 -18.22 19.82
C LEU A 3 28.35 -18.33 18.83
N PHE A 4 27.46 -17.37 19.00
CA PHE A 4 26.29 -17.05 18.23
C PHE A 4 26.58 -16.69 16.76
N LYS A 5 25.50 -16.82 15.97
CA LYS A 5 25.11 -15.97 14.83
C LYS A 5 25.98 -16.06 13.58
N LYS A 6 25.42 -16.68 12.54
CA LYS A 6 25.36 -16.08 11.20
C LYS A 6 24.00 -16.43 10.56
N LEU A 7 23.02 -15.54 10.74
CA LEU A 7 22.00 -15.35 9.72
C LEU A 7 22.74 -14.78 8.51
N ALA A 8 22.88 -15.56 7.46
CA ALA A 8 23.26 -15.04 6.15
C ALA A 8 21.97 -14.62 5.47
N ALA A 9 21.83 -13.30 5.31
CA ALA A 9 20.71 -12.65 4.66
C ALA A 9 20.47 -13.23 3.27
N VAL A 10 19.22 -13.58 2.98
CA VAL A 10 18.73 -13.80 1.63
C VAL A 10 18.67 -12.43 0.96
N MET A 11 19.68 -12.14 0.14
CA MET A 11 19.64 -11.04 -0.83
C MET A 11 18.67 -11.45 -1.94
N LEU A 12 17.42 -10.98 -1.89
CA LEU A 12 16.52 -11.03 -3.03
C LEU A 12 16.72 -9.75 -3.86
N VAL A 13 17.59 -9.83 -4.86
CA VAL A 13 17.70 -8.82 -5.91
C VAL A 13 16.48 -8.99 -6.82
N ALA A 14 15.47 -8.14 -6.63
CA ALA A 14 14.48 -7.87 -7.65
C ALA A 14 14.93 -6.58 -8.37
N ALA A 15 15.63 -6.76 -9.49
CA ALA A 15 15.80 -5.70 -10.47
C ALA A 15 14.42 -5.39 -11.07
N LEU A 16 13.72 -4.40 -10.55
CA LEU A 16 12.54 -3.87 -11.21
C LEU A 16 13.01 -2.83 -12.23
N ALA A 17 12.74 -3.14 -13.49
CA ALA A 17 13.07 -2.33 -14.65
C ALA A 17 12.57 -0.88 -14.46
N LEU A 18 13.49 0.05 -14.71
CA LEU A 18 13.26 1.47 -14.83
C LEU A 18 12.32 1.71 -16.03
N THR A 19 11.01 1.88 -15.80
CA THR A 19 10.08 2.30 -16.85
C THR A 19 10.00 3.82 -16.86
N MET A 20 10.43 4.39 -17.98
CA MET A 20 10.26 5.80 -18.34
C MET A 20 8.84 6.27 -18.02
N VAL A 21 8.73 7.42 -17.34
CA VAL A 21 7.50 8.18 -17.18
C VAL A 21 7.00 8.57 -18.58
N GLY A 22 6.01 7.81 -19.06
CA GLY A 22 5.31 8.06 -20.31
C GLY A 22 3.94 8.66 -20.00
N CYS A 23 3.82 9.96 -20.29
CA CYS A 23 2.57 10.69 -20.29
C CYS A 23 1.55 10.05 -21.25
N GLY A 24 0.40 9.65 -20.71
CA GLY A 24 -0.89 9.70 -21.40
C GLY A 24 -1.26 8.57 -22.36
N ALA A 25 -2.54 8.21 -22.25
CA ALA A 25 -3.41 7.49 -23.18
C ALA A 25 -3.55 5.97 -22.97
N GLY A 26 -4.79 5.59 -22.65
CA GLY A 26 -5.29 4.27 -22.30
C GLY A 26 -4.65 3.09 -23.03
N GLY A 27 -4.20 2.12 -22.24
CA GLY A 27 -3.62 0.87 -22.71
C GLY A 27 -3.83 -0.24 -21.69
N THR A 28 -4.88 -1.03 -21.90
CA THR A 28 -4.99 -2.44 -21.44
C THR A 28 -4.51 -2.80 -20.02
N GLY A 29 -5.26 -2.36 -19.00
CA GLY A 29 -5.65 -3.14 -17.81
C GLY A 29 -4.62 -4.08 -17.16
N SER A 30 -3.34 -3.70 -17.07
CA SER A 30 -2.36 -4.44 -16.29
C SER A 30 -2.35 -3.94 -14.85
N ALA A 31 -2.00 -4.83 -13.90
CA ALA A 31 -1.90 -4.44 -12.49
C ALA A 31 -0.78 -3.40 -12.23
N ILE A 32 0.21 -3.32 -13.13
CA ILE A 32 1.28 -2.33 -13.07
C ILE A 32 0.75 -0.95 -13.46
N ASP A 33 -0.09 -0.89 -14.51
CA ASP A 33 -0.71 0.36 -14.95
C ASP A 33 -1.64 0.92 -13.87
N LEU A 34 -2.47 0.06 -13.26
CA LEU A 34 -3.34 0.46 -12.15
C LEU A 34 -2.55 1.01 -10.94
N LYS A 35 -1.44 0.36 -10.58
CA LYS A 35 -0.57 0.82 -9.49
C LYS A 35 -0.06 2.24 -9.76
N ASN A 36 0.50 2.45 -10.95
CA ASN A 36 1.09 3.74 -11.31
C ASN A 36 0.02 4.83 -11.41
N GLU A 37 -1.17 4.51 -11.90
CA GLU A 37 -2.29 5.46 -11.98
C GLU A 37 -2.77 5.87 -10.58
N VAL A 38 -2.91 4.93 -9.65
CA VAL A 38 -3.22 5.22 -8.24
C VAL A 38 -2.17 6.15 -7.62
N LEU A 39 -0.88 5.85 -7.81
CA LEU A 39 0.21 6.68 -7.28
C LEU A 39 0.17 8.10 -7.88
N ASN A 40 0.07 8.22 -9.20
CA ASN A 40 0.04 9.52 -9.88
C ASN A 40 -1.15 10.38 -9.43
N VAL A 41 -2.35 9.81 -9.32
CA VAL A 41 -3.53 10.56 -8.87
C VAL A 41 -3.35 11.07 -7.44
N ILE A 42 -2.79 10.24 -6.55
CA ILE A 42 -2.52 10.67 -5.17
C ILE A 42 -1.44 11.75 -5.13
N GLU A 43 -0.38 11.64 -5.94
CA GLU A 43 0.65 12.68 -6.03
C GLU A 43 0.04 14.01 -6.51
N ASP A 44 -0.77 13.98 -7.55
CA ASP A 44 -1.40 15.17 -8.13
C ASP A 44 -2.43 15.79 -7.18
N SER A 45 -3.31 14.99 -6.57
CA SER A 45 -4.38 15.49 -5.72
C SER A 45 -3.88 15.98 -4.37
N TYR A 46 -2.94 15.26 -3.75
CA TYR A 46 -2.35 15.66 -2.48
C TYR A 46 -1.49 16.92 -2.63
N CYS A 47 -0.88 17.13 -3.82
CA CYS A 47 -0.15 18.36 -4.14
C CYS A 47 -1.05 19.60 -4.26
N ALA A 48 -2.34 19.43 -4.57
CA ALA A 48 -3.28 20.55 -4.67
C ALA A 48 -3.51 21.25 -3.32
N ASP A 49 -3.25 20.57 -2.19
CA ASP A 49 -3.53 21.05 -0.83
C ASP A 49 -2.34 21.71 -0.11
N HIS A 50 -1.34 22.23 -0.85
CA HIS A 50 -0.09 22.79 -0.32
C HIS A 50 0.78 21.78 0.47
N LYS A 51 0.55 20.49 0.24
CA LYS A 51 1.31 19.36 0.81
C LYS A 51 1.98 18.62 -0.34
N VAL A 52 2.85 17.66 -0.04
CA VAL A 52 3.50 16.84 -1.08
C VAL A 52 3.33 15.39 -0.72
N ALA A 53 2.85 14.59 -1.68
CA ALA A 53 3.00 13.15 -1.64
C ALA A 53 4.20 12.78 -2.51
N THR A 54 5.16 12.05 -1.94
CA THR A 54 6.37 11.61 -2.64
C THR A 54 6.35 10.10 -2.77
N HIS A 55 6.23 9.59 -4.00
CA HIS A 55 6.44 8.18 -4.31
C HIS A 55 7.91 7.78 -4.12
N THR A 56 8.15 6.66 -3.44
CA THR A 56 9.49 6.05 -3.40
C THR A 56 9.47 4.54 -3.65
N THR A 57 10.56 4.05 -4.25
CA THR A 57 10.77 2.61 -4.47
C THR A 57 10.97 1.84 -3.17
N ALA A 58 11.43 2.50 -2.10
CA ALA A 58 11.52 1.91 -0.76
C ALA A 58 10.12 1.62 -0.19
N MET A 59 9.17 2.53 -0.39
CA MET A 59 7.77 2.33 0.01
C MET A 59 7.09 1.25 -0.85
N ASP A 60 7.39 1.18 -2.15
CA ASP A 60 6.94 0.07 -3.00
C ASP A 60 7.44 -1.29 -2.49
N ALA A 61 8.72 -1.37 -2.12
CA ALA A 61 9.31 -2.59 -1.58
C ALA A 61 8.70 -2.98 -0.23
N ALA A 62 8.42 -2.00 0.63
CA ALA A 62 7.73 -2.22 1.90
C ALA A 62 6.30 -2.74 1.68
N ALA A 63 5.56 -2.18 0.71
CA ALA A 63 4.22 -2.65 0.35
C ALA A 63 4.27 -4.09 -0.18
N ALA A 64 5.23 -4.40 -1.06
CA ALA A 64 5.41 -5.75 -1.59
C ALA A 64 5.76 -6.76 -0.48
N ALA A 65 6.67 -6.39 0.44
CA ALA A 65 7.03 -7.23 1.57
C ALA A 65 5.85 -7.48 2.52
N LEU A 66 4.98 -6.47 2.72
CA LEU A 66 3.77 -6.63 3.52
C LEU A 66 2.82 -7.65 2.88
N ILE A 67 2.59 -7.56 1.58
CA ILE A 67 1.75 -8.50 0.82
C ILE A 67 2.34 -9.91 0.90
N GLU A 68 3.64 -10.07 0.64
CA GLU A 68 4.31 -11.37 0.65
C GLU A 68 4.17 -12.07 2.01
N LYS A 69 4.43 -11.33 3.11
CA LYS A 69 4.30 -11.86 4.46
C LYS A 69 2.86 -12.21 4.80
N ALA A 70 1.89 -11.37 4.43
CA ALA A 70 0.47 -11.63 4.67
C ALA A 70 -0.03 -12.84 3.87
N ALA A 71 0.45 -13.03 2.64
CA ALA A 71 0.10 -14.16 1.79
C ALA A 71 0.75 -15.48 2.26
N ALA A 72 1.95 -15.41 2.84
CA ALA A 72 2.67 -16.57 3.37
C ALA A 72 2.25 -16.97 4.80
N ASP A 73 1.42 -16.16 5.48
CA ASP A 73 0.95 -16.47 6.83
C ASP A 73 0.05 -17.70 6.83
N GLU A 74 0.31 -18.66 7.73
CA GLU A 74 -0.50 -19.88 7.85
C GLU A 74 -1.98 -19.60 8.11
N ALA A 75 -2.30 -18.47 8.77
CA ALA A 75 -3.68 -18.03 8.99
C ALA A 75 -4.40 -17.64 7.69
N ALA A 76 -3.69 -17.43 6.57
CA ALA A 76 -4.31 -17.17 5.27
C ALA A 76 -5.07 -18.39 4.72
N LYS A 77 -4.83 -19.59 5.26
CA LYS A 77 -5.58 -20.82 4.94
C LYS A 77 -6.95 -20.87 5.64
N ASP A 78 -7.17 -20.02 6.63
CA ASP A 78 -8.44 -19.91 7.34
C ASP A 78 -9.34 -18.90 6.62
N ASP A 79 -10.53 -19.37 6.21
CA ASP A 79 -11.49 -18.55 5.48
C ASP A 79 -12.08 -17.43 6.36
N ASP A 80 -12.16 -17.63 7.68
CA ASP A 80 -12.68 -16.67 8.64
C ASP A 80 -11.69 -15.52 8.92
N VAL A 81 -10.42 -15.69 8.56
CA VAL A 81 -9.39 -14.65 8.72
C VAL A 81 -9.45 -13.66 7.56
N THR A 82 -9.66 -12.40 7.89
CA THR A 82 -9.71 -11.30 6.91
C THR A 82 -8.32 -10.87 6.46
N VAL A 83 -8.22 -10.33 5.23
CA VAL A 83 -6.96 -9.76 4.72
C VAL A 83 -6.45 -8.63 5.60
N LYS A 84 -7.35 -7.81 6.14
CA LYS A 84 -7.02 -6.81 7.15
C LYS A 84 -6.27 -7.40 8.35
N ALA A 85 -6.77 -8.51 8.90
CA ALA A 85 -6.15 -9.19 10.03
C ALA A 85 -4.77 -9.76 9.65
N LEU A 86 -4.64 -10.33 8.45
CA LEU A 86 -3.35 -10.81 7.93
C LEU A 86 -2.33 -9.70 7.83
N LEU A 87 -2.70 -8.56 7.21
CA LEU A 87 -1.84 -7.37 7.07
C LEU A 87 -1.45 -6.81 8.44
N LYS A 88 -2.41 -6.64 9.35
CA LYS A 88 -2.18 -6.12 10.72
C LYS A 88 -1.21 -6.97 11.54
N LYS A 89 -1.25 -8.29 11.35
CA LYS A 89 -0.39 -9.24 12.05
C LYS A 89 1.07 -9.15 11.62
N GLN A 90 1.34 -8.68 10.41
CA GLN A 90 2.70 -8.64 9.90
C GLN A 90 3.51 -7.51 10.53
N THR A 91 4.80 -7.78 10.73
CA THR A 91 5.78 -6.78 11.12
C THR A 91 6.71 -6.51 9.95
N ILE A 92 6.75 -5.24 9.55
CA ILE A 92 7.71 -4.65 8.60
C ILE A 92 8.38 -3.46 9.28
N ASP A 93 9.54 -3.07 8.79
CA ASP A 93 10.28 -1.94 9.35
C ASP A 93 9.56 -0.63 9.02
N GLY A 94 9.14 0.11 10.04
CA GLY A 94 8.44 1.40 9.88
C GLY A 94 7.04 1.40 10.47
N ASN A 95 6.39 2.56 10.42
CA ASN A 95 5.02 2.76 10.86
C ASN A 95 4.21 3.31 9.70
N TYR A 96 3.17 2.60 9.32
CA TYR A 96 2.42 2.88 8.10
C TYR A 96 0.92 2.87 8.33
N ILE A 97 0.23 3.69 7.57
CA ILE A 97 -1.15 3.40 7.18
C ILE A 97 -1.07 2.51 5.94
N ALA A 98 -1.70 1.34 5.98
CA ALA A 98 -1.87 0.47 4.82
C ALA A 98 -3.31 0.57 4.33
N ILE A 99 -3.47 1.05 3.10
CA ILE A 99 -4.74 1.13 2.38
C ILE A 99 -4.73 0.00 1.36
N PHE A 100 -5.76 -0.85 1.37
CA PHE A 100 -5.77 -2.05 0.57
C PHE A 100 -7.16 -2.30 -0.01
N LYS A 101 -7.21 -2.60 -1.31
CA LYS A 101 -8.47 -2.99 -1.98
C LYS A 101 -8.24 -4.15 -2.93
N PRO A 102 -9.16 -5.13 -2.97
CA PRO A 102 -9.10 -6.17 -3.97
C PRO A 102 -9.37 -5.55 -5.35
N TYR A 103 -8.61 -5.95 -6.37
CA TYR A 103 -8.90 -5.59 -7.75
C TYR A 103 -9.17 -6.85 -8.57
N GLY A 104 -10.29 -6.81 -9.29
CA GLY A 104 -10.64 -7.82 -10.29
C GLY A 104 -10.20 -7.35 -11.67
N GLN A 105 -10.91 -7.81 -12.70
CA GLN A 105 -10.76 -7.26 -14.04
C GLN A 105 -11.43 -5.88 -14.09
N LEU A 106 -10.63 -4.81 -14.07
CA LEU A 106 -11.10 -3.43 -14.24
C LEU A 106 -11.23 -3.13 -15.74
N SER A 107 -12.27 -3.69 -16.35
CA SER A 107 -12.45 -3.78 -17.81
C SER A 107 -12.75 -2.46 -18.51
N THR A 108 -13.02 -1.37 -17.78
CA THR A 108 -13.37 -0.06 -18.33
C THR A 108 -12.64 1.07 -17.60
N GLU A 109 -12.42 2.17 -18.30
CA GLU A 109 -11.85 3.40 -17.72
C GLU A 109 -12.71 3.91 -16.54
N LEU A 110 -14.04 3.81 -16.64
CA LEU A 110 -14.93 4.21 -15.53
C LEU A 110 -14.71 3.35 -14.28
N MET A 111 -14.48 2.05 -14.41
CA MET A 111 -14.19 1.18 -13.26
C MET A 111 -12.83 1.50 -12.64
N GLN A 112 -11.83 1.82 -13.45
CA GLN A 112 -10.51 2.24 -12.97
C GLN A 112 -10.61 3.57 -12.24
N TYR A 113 -11.29 4.56 -12.83
CA TYR A 113 -11.53 5.87 -12.22
C TYR A 113 -12.24 5.75 -10.85
N LEU A 114 -13.31 4.95 -10.76
CA LEU A 114 -14.01 4.74 -9.49
C LEU A 114 -13.11 4.04 -8.46
N TYR A 115 -12.33 3.05 -8.88
CA TYR A 115 -11.40 2.35 -7.99
C TYR A 115 -10.34 3.32 -7.42
N ILE A 116 -9.77 4.16 -8.26
CA ILE A 116 -8.74 5.13 -7.86
C ILE A 116 -9.35 6.19 -6.93
N GLY A 117 -10.53 6.73 -7.26
CA GLY A 117 -11.23 7.69 -6.39
C GLY A 117 -11.58 7.10 -5.02
N GLU A 118 -11.90 5.80 -4.94
CA GLU A 118 -12.11 5.14 -3.64
C GLU A 118 -10.81 4.94 -2.84
N MET A 119 -9.67 4.72 -3.52
CA MET A 119 -8.36 4.65 -2.86
C MET A 119 -7.97 6.01 -2.28
N GLU A 120 -8.19 7.09 -3.02
CA GLU A 120 -7.98 8.47 -2.62
C GLU A 120 -8.88 8.87 -1.42
N ASP A 121 -10.19 8.65 -1.52
CA ASP A 121 -11.12 8.95 -0.41
C ASP A 121 -10.77 8.14 0.87
N THR A 122 -10.25 6.91 0.70
CA THR A 122 -9.76 6.12 1.83
C THR A 122 -8.48 6.73 2.43
N LEU A 123 -7.58 7.28 1.62
CA LEU A 123 -6.38 7.97 2.07
C LEU A 123 -6.73 9.17 2.95
N ASP A 124 -7.58 10.05 2.44
CA ASP A 124 -7.98 11.27 3.13
C ASP A 124 -8.62 10.95 4.48
N LYS A 125 -9.57 10.01 4.49
CA LYS A 125 -10.23 9.56 5.72
C LYS A 125 -9.24 8.90 6.68
N ALA A 126 -8.31 8.10 6.19
CA ALA A 126 -7.33 7.45 7.06
C ALA A 126 -6.40 8.47 7.74
N ILE A 127 -5.99 9.54 7.04
CA ILE A 127 -5.19 10.61 7.64
C ILE A 127 -6.05 11.44 8.61
N GLN A 128 -7.23 11.91 8.18
CA GLN A 128 -8.16 12.69 9.02
C GLN A 128 -8.51 11.96 10.33
N TYR A 129 -8.75 10.66 10.25
CA TYR A 129 -9.15 9.84 11.40
C TYR A 129 -7.99 9.03 11.99
N ILE A 130 -6.73 9.45 11.79
CA ILE A 130 -5.58 8.70 12.26
C ILE A 130 -5.62 8.44 13.77
N ALA A 131 -6.15 9.35 14.58
CA ALA A 131 -6.27 9.18 16.03
C ALA A 131 -7.49 8.34 16.46
N ASN A 132 -8.40 8.03 15.54
CA ASN A 132 -9.66 7.33 15.84
C ASN A 132 -9.51 5.82 15.57
N GLU A 133 -9.23 5.06 16.62
CA GLU A 133 -9.17 3.58 16.53
C GLU A 133 -10.49 2.96 16.04
N GLY A 134 -11.64 3.60 16.29
CA GLY A 134 -12.94 3.15 15.78
C GLY A 134 -13.02 3.15 14.26
N TYR A 135 -12.44 4.15 13.60
CA TYR A 135 -12.34 4.19 12.13
C TYR A 135 -11.58 2.97 11.61
N TYR A 136 -10.38 2.71 12.14
CA TYR A 136 -9.57 1.58 11.68
C TYR A 136 -10.13 0.23 12.10
N ASN A 137 -10.84 0.12 13.23
CA ASN A 137 -11.49 -1.13 13.63
C ASN A 137 -12.66 -1.46 12.70
N ASN A 138 -13.38 -0.46 12.20
CA ASN A 138 -14.55 -0.62 11.35
C ASN A 138 -14.25 -0.50 9.84
N SER A 139 -13.05 -0.05 9.45
CA SER A 139 -12.64 0.06 8.05
C SER A 139 -12.31 -1.32 7.47
N ASP A 140 -12.81 -1.61 6.27
CA ASP A 140 -12.48 -2.83 5.52
C ASP A 140 -11.31 -2.63 4.55
N THR A 141 -10.82 -1.39 4.40
CA THR A 141 -9.83 -1.00 3.39
C THR A 141 -8.62 -0.26 3.97
N ALA A 142 -8.59 0.00 5.27
CA ALA A 142 -7.46 0.67 5.93
C ALA A 142 -7.07 -0.03 7.23
N VAL A 143 -5.76 -0.14 7.48
CA VAL A 143 -5.21 -0.70 8.71
C VAL A 143 -3.90 -0.01 9.10
N LYS A 144 -3.66 0.16 10.39
CA LYS A 144 -2.38 0.65 10.91
C LYS A 144 -1.40 -0.50 11.03
N ILE A 145 -0.19 -0.30 10.51
CA ILE A 145 0.97 -1.15 10.73
C ILE A 145 1.90 -0.39 11.68
N GLY A 146 2.13 -0.94 12.87
CA GLY A 146 2.82 -0.22 13.94
C GLY A 146 1.98 0.93 14.50
N SER A 147 2.59 2.10 14.68
CA SER A 147 1.96 3.30 15.26
C SER A 147 2.24 4.54 14.40
N PRO A 148 1.62 4.65 13.20
CA PRO A 148 1.83 5.79 12.31
C PRO A 148 1.35 7.09 12.96
N VAL A 149 2.10 8.17 12.70
CA VAL A 149 1.77 9.53 13.11
C VAL A 149 1.90 10.42 11.88
N ILE A 150 0.79 10.95 11.41
CA ILE A 150 0.65 11.80 10.23
C ILE A 150 -0.40 12.85 10.58
N GLY A 151 -0.07 14.13 10.48
CA GLY A 151 -1.03 15.22 10.60
C GLY A 151 -1.73 15.46 9.26
N GLU A 152 -2.91 16.10 9.31
CA GLU A 152 -3.62 16.48 8.09
C GLU A 152 -2.75 17.35 7.18
N ASP A 153 -1.90 18.21 7.75
CA ASP A 153 -1.02 19.14 7.02
C ASP A 153 0.40 18.64 6.73
N ASP A 154 0.68 17.37 7.04
CA ASP A 154 1.99 16.81 6.79
C ASP A 154 2.15 16.43 5.31
N SER A 155 3.37 16.59 4.78
CA SER A 155 3.74 15.88 3.54
C SER A 155 3.88 14.38 3.84
N ILE A 156 3.63 13.54 2.84
CA ILE A 156 3.62 12.08 2.96
C ILE A 156 4.60 11.42 2.01
N GLU A 157 5.12 10.28 2.41
CA GLU A 157 5.82 9.35 1.54
C GLU A 157 4.87 8.19 1.23
N ILE A 158 4.76 7.82 -0.03
CA ILE A 158 3.85 6.79 -0.51
C ILE A 158 4.57 5.72 -1.35
N GLY A 159 3.98 4.54 -1.39
CA GLY A 159 4.37 3.50 -2.34
C GLY A 159 3.35 2.38 -2.34
N ALA A 160 3.30 1.66 -3.45
CA ALA A 160 2.27 0.67 -3.67
C ALA A 160 2.84 -0.61 -4.28
N ALA A 161 2.18 -1.71 -3.96
CA ALA A 161 2.44 -3.00 -4.58
C ALA A 161 1.13 -3.71 -4.87
N THR A 162 1.17 -4.59 -5.86
CA THR A 162 0.08 -5.51 -6.16
C THR A 162 0.54 -6.93 -5.90
N GLY A 163 -0.39 -7.76 -5.44
CA GLY A 163 -0.11 -9.18 -5.25
C GLY A 163 -1.31 -9.94 -4.70
N LYS A 164 -1.16 -11.26 -4.67
CA LYS A 164 -2.25 -12.15 -4.28
C LYS A 164 -2.18 -12.41 -2.77
N ILE A 165 -3.29 -12.18 -2.08
CA ILE A 165 -3.49 -12.57 -0.68
C ILE A 165 -4.74 -13.43 -0.66
N LYS A 166 -4.64 -14.66 -0.13
CA LYS A 166 -5.67 -15.70 -0.27
C LYS A 166 -5.99 -15.94 -1.76
N ASP A 167 -7.24 -15.85 -2.16
CA ASP A 167 -7.73 -16.12 -3.51
C ASP A 167 -7.81 -14.87 -4.41
N LYS A 168 -7.59 -13.67 -3.87
CA LYS A 168 -7.79 -12.38 -4.57
C LYS A 168 -6.50 -11.58 -4.75
N ASN A 169 -6.45 -10.78 -5.82
CA ASN A 169 -5.38 -9.81 -6.01
C ASN A 169 -5.74 -8.51 -5.29
N TYR A 170 -4.76 -7.94 -4.58
CA TYR A 170 -4.88 -6.71 -3.82
C TYR A 170 -3.85 -5.71 -4.30
N LEU A 171 -4.25 -4.45 -4.40
CA LEU A 171 -3.34 -3.32 -4.39
C LEU A 171 -3.24 -2.86 -2.94
N VAL A 172 -2.02 -2.72 -2.45
CA VAL A 172 -1.73 -2.19 -1.12
C VAL A 172 -0.89 -0.93 -1.30
N LEU A 173 -1.44 0.19 -0.87
CA LEU A 173 -0.78 1.49 -0.76
C LEU A 173 -0.32 1.67 0.68
N LEU A 174 0.97 1.93 0.87
CA LEU A 174 1.54 2.34 2.14
C LEU A 174 1.75 3.83 2.18
N VAL A 175 1.50 4.41 3.34
CA VAL A 175 1.60 5.84 3.60
C VAL A 175 2.28 6.05 4.94
N LYS A 176 3.23 6.98 4.99
CA LYS A 176 3.78 7.53 6.22
C LYS A 176 4.02 9.03 6.07
N LYS A 177 4.23 9.71 7.19
CA LYS A 177 4.72 11.09 7.18
C LYS A 177 6.09 11.17 6.48
N ALA A 178 6.27 12.13 5.59
CA ALA A 178 7.56 12.43 4.99
C ALA A 178 8.53 12.99 6.04
N GLU A 179 9.79 12.59 5.95
CA GLU A 179 10.85 13.19 6.76
C GLU A 179 11.11 14.62 6.26
N ALA A 180 11.37 15.54 7.20
CA ALA A 180 11.63 16.95 6.92
C ALA A 180 13.07 17.21 6.47
#